data_AF-A0A0Q4MWQ5-F1
#
_entry.id   AF-A0A0Q4MWQ5-F1
#
_cell.length_a   1.000
_cell.length_b   1.000
_cell.length_c   1.000
_cell.angle_alpha   90.00
_cell.angle_beta   90.00
_cell.angle_gamma   90.00
#
_symmetry.space_group_name_H-M   'P 1'
#
loop_
_entity.id
_entity.type
_entity.pdbx_description
1 polymer ?
#
loop_
_entity_poly.entity_id
_entity_poly.type
_entity_poly.pdbx_seq_one_letter_code
_entity_poly.pdbx_strand_id
1 'polypeptide(L)'
;MQKREIVMNDILECLQELVAGTHPIRPDSDMVNELGLESIKVMNLLMLLEDRLDISIPINILLNVRTPEQLLEAITKHQEECNGSV
;
A
#
# COMPACT_ATOMS: atom_id res chain seq x y z
N MET A 1 -4.19 18.25 1.47
CA MET A 1 -5.10 17.12 1.16
C MET A 1 -4.63 16.25 -0.01
N GLN A 2 -3.97 16.79 -1.05
CA GLN A 2 -3.65 16.03 -2.27
C GLN A 2 -2.69 14.83 -2.11
N LYS A 3 -1.84 14.79 -1.07
CA LYS A 3 -0.90 13.67 -0.86
C LYS A 3 -1.61 12.31 -0.70
N ARG A 4 -2.75 12.25 0.01
CA ARG A 4 -3.43 10.97 0.28
C ARG A 4 -4.03 10.36 -1.00
N GLU A 5 -4.58 11.20 -1.88
CA GLU A 5 -5.13 10.74 -3.16
C GLU A 5 -4.04 10.21 -4.09
N ILE A 6 -2.87 10.87 -4.12
CA ILE A 6 -1.72 10.40 -4.91
C ILE A 6 -1.24 9.04 -4.40
N VAL A 7 -0.99 8.93 -3.09
CA VAL A 7 -0.54 7.67 -2.46
C VAL A 7 -1.55 6.54 -2.69
N MET A 8 -2.85 6.83 -2.60
CA MET A 8 -3.89 5.84 -2.89
C MET A 8 -3.81 5.37 -4.35
N ASN A 9 -3.64 6.30 -5.30
CA ASN A 9 -3.48 5.93 -6.71
C ASN A 9 -2.25 5.05 -6.92
N ASP A 10 -1.10 5.40 -6.33
CA ASP A 10 0.12 4.58 -6.42
C ASP A 10 -0.10 3.16 -5.84
N ILE A 11 -0.78 3.05 -4.70
CA ILE A 11 -1.14 1.75 -4.11
C ILE A 11 -2.01 0.94 -5.05
N LEU A 12 -3.06 1.53 -5.62
CA LEU A 12 -3.97 0.84 -6.52
C LEU A 12 -3.26 0.42 -7.82
N GLU A 13 -2.39 1.27 -8.38
CA GLU A 13 -1.59 0.92 -9.55
C GLU A 13 -0.64 -0.25 -9.26
N CYS A 14 0.13 -0.20 -8.17
CA CYS A 14 1.03 -1.28 -7.80
C CYS A 14 0.29 -2.60 -7.56
N LEU A 15 -0.90 -2.53 -6.93
CA LEU A 15 -1.75 -3.70 -6.76
C LEU A 15 -2.24 -4.24 -8.10
N GLN A 16 -2.63 -3.37 -9.02
CA GLN A 16 -3.12 -3.77 -10.33
C GLN A 16 -2.03 -4.45 -11.16
N GLU A 17 -0.79 -3.97 -11.07
CA GLU A 17 0.38 -4.63 -11.67
C GLU A 17 0.63 -6.02 -11.08
N LEU A 18 0.48 -6.20 -9.77
CA LEU A 18 0.74 -7.48 -9.09
C LEU A 18 -0.35 -8.53 -9.30
N VAL A 19 -1.61 -8.09 -9.37
CA VAL A 19 -2.77 -8.99 -9.43
C VAL A 19 -3.05 -9.43 -10.87
N ALA A 20 -2.46 -8.78 -11.88
CA ALA A 20 -2.62 -9.11 -13.31
C ALA A 20 -4.09 -9.41 -13.69
N GLY A 21 -5.01 -8.69 -13.04
CA GLY A 21 -6.45 -8.93 -13.10
C GLY A 21 -7.16 -7.83 -13.88
N THR A 22 -8.22 -8.21 -14.59
CA THR A 22 -9.12 -7.28 -15.28
C THR A 22 -10.15 -6.61 -14.37
N HIS A 23 -10.20 -6.98 -13.09
CA HIS A 23 -11.17 -6.44 -12.14
C HIS A 23 -10.65 -5.16 -11.49
N PRO A 24 -11.48 -4.11 -11.40
CA PRO A 24 -11.11 -2.88 -10.71
C PRO A 24 -10.89 -3.16 -9.22
N ILE A 25 -9.69 -2.85 -8.73
CA ILE A 25 -9.32 -2.97 -7.32
C ILE A 25 -9.95 -1.81 -6.56
N ARG A 26 -10.67 -2.10 -5.49
CA ARG A 26 -11.30 -1.07 -4.67
C ARG A 26 -10.47 -0.78 -3.41
N PRO A 27 -10.58 0.43 -2.84
CA PRO A 27 -9.92 0.77 -1.57
C PRO A 27 -10.31 -0.13 -0.40
N ASP A 28 -11.53 -0.67 -0.44
CA ASP A 28 -12.11 -1.58 0.55
C ASP A 28 -11.83 -3.06 0.26
N SER A 29 -11.16 -3.39 -0.85
CA SER A 29 -10.92 -4.78 -1.24
C SER A 29 -9.90 -5.47 -0.35
N ASP A 30 -10.17 -6.73 0.02
CA ASP A 30 -9.23 -7.54 0.79
C ASP A 30 -8.09 -8.04 -0.10
N MET A 31 -6.88 -7.55 0.17
CA MET A 31 -5.69 -7.86 -0.60
C MET A 31 -5.37 -9.36 -0.61
N VAL A 32 -5.62 -10.06 0.49
CA VAL A 32 -5.28 -11.48 0.62
C VAL A 32 -6.44 -12.36 0.16
N ASN A 33 -7.65 -12.09 0.66
CA ASN A 33 -8.81 -12.94 0.42
C ASN A 33 -9.49 -12.66 -0.93
N GLU A 34 -9.61 -11.40 -1.35
CA GLU A 34 -10.26 -11.05 -2.62
C GLU A 34 -9.26 -10.99 -3.77
N LEU A 35 -8.12 -10.31 -3.58
CA LEU A 35 -7.11 -10.16 -4.64
C LEU A 35 -6.14 -11.35 -4.72
N GLY A 36 -6.12 -12.22 -3.71
CA GLY A 36 -5.24 -13.39 -3.70
C GLY A 36 -3.76 -13.02 -3.60
N LEU A 37 -3.41 -11.88 -2.98
CA LEU A 37 -2.01 -11.50 -2.77
C LEU A 37 -1.37 -12.44 -1.77
N GLU A 38 -0.59 -13.37 -2.31
CA GLU A 38 0.29 -14.22 -1.53
C GLU A 38 1.33 -13.40 -0.77
N SER A 39 1.83 -13.91 0.35
CA SER A 39 2.81 -13.21 1.21
C SER A 39 4.03 -12.68 0.43
N ILE A 40 4.46 -13.39 -0.62
CA ILE A 40 5.56 -12.96 -1.52
C ILE A 40 5.14 -11.73 -2.34
N LYS A 41 3.93 -11.71 -2.89
CA LYS A 41 3.42 -10.55 -3.63
C LYS A 41 3.22 -9.34 -2.73
N VAL A 42 2.82 -9.57 -1.47
CA VAL A 42 2.72 -8.50 -0.47
C VAL A 42 4.09 -7.88 -0.17
N MET A 43 5.16 -8.69 -0.09
CA MET A 43 6.53 -8.16 0.02
C MET A 43 6.93 -7.34 -1.22
N ASN A 44 6.61 -7.82 -2.43
CA ASN A 44 6.88 -7.07 -3.66
C ASN A 44 6.11 -5.74 -3.72
N LEU A 45 4.87 -5.72 -3.21
CA LEU A 45 4.08 -4.51 -3.11
C LEU A 45 4.77 -3.46 -2.24
N LEU A 46 5.27 -3.86 -1.06
CA LEU A 46 6.00 -2.95 -0.20
C LEU A 46 7.21 -2.35 -0.92
N MET A 47 8.01 -3.19 -1.58
CA MET A 47 9.20 -2.73 -2.31
C MET A 47 8.85 -1.73 -3.43
N LEU A 48 7.78 -1.99 -4.20
CA LEU A 48 7.29 -1.06 -5.22
C LEU A 48 6.84 0.26 -4.61
N LEU A 49 6.13 0.21 -3.49
CA LEU A 49 5.65 1.41 -2.81
C LEU A 49 6.79 2.22 -2.21
N GLU A 50 7.79 1.57 -1.61
CA GLU A 50 8.99 2.23 -1.11
C GLU A 50 9.69 3.03 -2.21
N ASP A 51 9.86 2.42 -3.39
CA ASP A 51 10.48 3.06 -4.55
C ASP A 51 9.63 4.23 -5.10
N ARG A 52 8.31 4.03 -5.26
CA ARG A 52 7.42 5.08 -5.81
C ARG A 52 7.22 6.27 -4.88
N LEU A 53 7.15 6.00 -3.57
CA LEU A 53 6.88 7.00 -2.56
C LEU A 53 8.15 7.62 -1.98
N ASP A 54 9.33 7.06 -2.31
CA ASP A 54 10.64 7.45 -1.78
C ASP A 54 10.65 7.42 -0.23
N ILE A 55 10.08 6.35 0.34
CA ILE A 55 10.03 6.12 1.80
C ILE A 55 10.46 4.70 2.15
N SER A 56 10.83 4.47 3.40
CA SER A 56 10.99 3.11 3.92
C SER A 56 9.69 2.68 4.62
N ILE A 57 9.14 1.53 4.24
CA ILE A 57 7.89 1.00 4.77
C ILE A 57 8.22 -0.26 5.59
N PRO A 58 8.06 -0.22 6.92
CA PRO A 58 8.36 -1.38 7.73
C PRO A 58 7.37 -2.50 7.47
N ILE A 59 7.88 -3.73 7.34
CA ILE A 59 7.07 -4.94 7.11
C ILE A 59 5.99 -5.15 8.19
N ASN A 60 6.18 -4.58 9.37
CA ASN A 60 5.21 -4.59 10.47
C ASN A 60 3.85 -3.97 10.08
N ILE A 61 3.82 -3.05 9.11
CA ILE A 61 2.56 -2.48 8.60
C ILE A 61 1.64 -3.58 8.06
N LEU A 62 2.19 -4.66 7.47
CA LEU A 62 1.42 -5.81 6.95
C LEU A 62 0.64 -6.57 8.03
N LEU A 63 1.01 -6.46 9.30
CA LEU A 63 0.26 -7.09 10.39
C LEU A 63 -1.08 -6.40 10.65
N ASN A 64 -1.19 -5.12 10.27
CA ASN A 64 -2.34 -4.28 10.57
C ASN A 64 -3.14 -3.88 9.32
N VAL A 65 -2.67 -4.23 8.12
CA VAL A 65 -3.32 -3.84 6.86
C VAL A 65 -3.80 -5.07 6.09
N ARG A 66 -5.07 -5.01 5.69
CA ARG A 66 -5.76 -6.00 4.84
C ARG A 66 -6.28 -5.38 3.55
N THR A 67 -6.48 -4.07 3.54
CA THR A 67 -7.05 -3.33 2.41
C THR A 67 -6.13 -2.18 1.97
N PRO A 68 -6.22 -1.72 0.72
CA PRO A 68 -5.47 -0.57 0.23
C PRO A 68 -5.69 0.69 1.07
N GLU A 69 -6.92 0.90 1.56
CA GLU A 69 -7.25 2.02 2.45
C GLU A 69 -6.49 1.96 3.77
N GLN A 70 -6.42 0.79 4.41
CA GLN A 70 -5.62 0.62 5.64
C GLN A 70 -4.13 0.84 5.37
N LEU A 71 -3.64 0.40 4.22
CA LEU A 71 -2.26 0.62 3.80
C LEU A 71 -1.96 2.11 3.61
N LEU A 72 -2.86 2.86 2.96
CA LEU A 72 -2.76 4.32 2.84
C LEU A 72 -2.68 4.98 4.21
N GLU A 73 -3.54 4.60 5.16
CA GLU A 73 -3.54 5.17 6.51
C GLU A 73 -2.22 4.89 7.24
N ALA A 74 -1.73 3.66 7.18
CA ALA A 74 -0.48 3.26 7.80
C ALA A 74 0.72 4.02 7.21
N ILE A 75 0.78 4.15 5.88
CA ILE A 75 1.82 4.90 5.19
C ILE A 75 1.75 6.39 5.52
N THR A 76 0.55 6.98 5.46
CA THR A 76 0.35 8.41 5.78
C THR A 76 0.84 8.71 7.19
N LYS A 77 0.44 7.87 8.15
CA LYS A 77 0.87 8.00 9.54
C LYS A 77 2.39 7.85 9.67
N HIS A 78 2.98 6.87 8.99
CA HIS A 78 4.43 6.66 9.01
C HIS A 78 5.21 7.85 8.45
N GLN A 79 4.74 8.45 7.35
CA GLN A 79 5.33 9.66 6.77
C GLN A 79 5.26 10.86 7.72
N GLU A 80 4.16 11.02 8.45
CA GLU A 80 4.02 12.07 9.47
C GLU A 80 4.99 11.86 10.64
N GLU A 81 5.16 10.62 11.09
CA GLU A 81 6.12 10.26 12.15
C GLU A 81 7.57 10.45 11.70
N CYS A 82 7.91 10.10 10.45
CA CYS A 82 9.25 10.24 9.89
C CYS A 82 9.64 11.71 9.62
N ASN A 83 8.68 12.55 9.23
CA ASN A 83 8.89 13.99 9.03
C ASN A 83 8.92 14.80 10.33
N GLY A 84 8.55 14.19 11.46
CA GLY A 84 8.40 14.85 12.77
C GLY A 84 9.66 14.86 13.64
N SER A 85 10.77 14.27 13.22
CA SER A 85 12.03 14.34 13.98
C SER A 85 12.79 15.62 13.64
N VAL A 86 12.45 16.71 14.34
CA VAL A 86 13.30 17.89 14.56
C VAL A 86 13.75 17.90 16.01
#